data_AF-A0A2D6Q174-F1
#
_entry.id   AF-A0A2D6Q174-F1
#
_cell.length_a   1.000
_cell.length_b   1.000
_cell.length_c   1.000
_cell.angle_alpha   90.00
_cell.angle_beta   90.00
_cell.angle_gamma   90.00
#
_symmetry.space_group_name_H-M   'P 1'
#
loop_
_entity.id
_entity.type
_entity.pdbx_description
1 polymer ?
#
loop_
_entity_poly.entity_id
_entity_poly.type
_entity_poly.pdbx_seq_one_letter_code
_entity_poly.pdbx_strand_id
1 'polypeptide(L)'
;MAVSNLPRILTVLLIIVGHAVTVSAQPDRGSRHWAYRAPVRRTPPDVVNGAWVRNAIDRFALARLELAGISPASALDRARLIRRLSLDLIGLPPTLAEVDAFANDRSPHAYERLVDRLLASARYGEHFARHWLDLARYADSNGFQADQLRESWAYRDWVIDAMNRDLPYDQFAVEQIAGDLLPQPTLAQRIATGFNRAVPCNVEAGVHPEANRVDQVVDRVNTTATVWLGSTLACAQCHDHKYDPFSQSDYYRVFAFFNQTPLEVKNPGGKGVRFDFWGPTADLPLQPEQTAERTRLRSEAAGLQKRLDRMKRDRPTRAAAWEQRARRALSTAPRWRVLEIAKFSSTGDEDAETLGDGSVLVGGRLPGTATYT
;
A
#
# COMPACT_ATOMS: atom_id res chain seq x y z
N MET A 1 -31.04 -85.73 -9.18
CA MET A 1 -32.15 -84.86 -9.64
C MET A 1 -33.07 -84.66 -8.46
N ALA A 2 -32.97 -83.50 -7.79
CA ALA A 2 -33.73 -83.20 -6.58
C ALA A 2 -34.51 -81.90 -6.78
N VAL A 3 -35.78 -81.97 -6.40
CA VAL A 3 -36.82 -80.96 -6.56
C VAL A 3 -36.74 -79.93 -5.43
N SER A 4 -37.13 -78.71 -5.80
CA SER A 4 -37.42 -77.49 -5.03
C SER A 4 -37.92 -77.65 -3.58
N ASN A 5 -37.55 -76.74 -2.67
CA ASN A 5 -38.36 -75.55 -2.32
C ASN A 5 -37.86 -74.75 -1.08
N LEU A 6 -37.96 -73.41 -1.21
CA LEU A 6 -38.35 -72.41 -0.18
C LEU A 6 -37.30 -71.87 0.85
N PRO A 7 -37.50 -70.66 1.42
CA PRO A 7 -36.81 -69.41 1.02
C PRO A 7 -36.09 -68.72 2.21
N ARG A 8 -35.38 -67.60 1.97
CA ARG A 8 -35.29 -66.41 2.87
C ARG A 8 -34.32 -65.33 2.36
N ILE A 9 -34.88 -64.13 2.19
CA ILE A 9 -34.37 -62.81 2.60
C ILE A 9 -32.98 -62.35 2.08
N LEU A 10 -32.95 -61.31 1.23
CA LEU A 10 -32.15 -60.09 1.50
C LEU A 10 -32.50 -58.92 0.56
N THR A 11 -33.03 -57.86 1.18
CA THR A 11 -32.72 -56.43 1.02
C THR A 11 -32.41 -55.88 -0.37
N VAL A 12 -33.34 -55.06 -0.87
CA VAL A 12 -33.15 -54.10 -1.96
C VAL A 12 -32.24 -52.96 -1.49
N LEU A 13 -31.07 -52.80 -2.12
CA LEU A 13 -30.26 -51.60 -2.05
C LEU A 13 -30.39 -50.87 -3.40
N LEU A 14 -31.20 -49.82 -3.44
CA LEU A 14 -31.30 -48.90 -4.57
C LEU A 14 -30.07 -47.97 -4.52
N ILE A 15 -29.07 -48.22 -5.37
CA ILE A 15 -27.99 -47.26 -5.61
C ILE A 15 -28.50 -46.26 -6.66
N ILE A 16 -28.88 -45.07 -6.21
CA ILE A 16 -29.08 -43.90 -7.08
C ILE A 16 -27.69 -43.47 -7.56
N VAL A 17 -27.34 -43.84 -8.78
CA VAL A 17 -26.19 -43.25 -9.48
C VAL A 17 -26.59 -41.86 -9.93
N GLY A 18 -26.41 -40.89 -9.03
CA GLY A 18 -26.42 -39.48 -9.38
C GLY A 18 -25.30 -39.22 -10.37
N HIS A 19 -25.66 -38.98 -11.63
CA HIS A 19 -24.75 -38.42 -12.61
C HIS A 19 -24.46 -36.98 -12.20
N ALA A 20 -23.48 -36.80 -11.30
CA ALA A 20 -22.76 -35.56 -11.21
C ALA A 20 -22.08 -35.37 -12.57
N VAL A 21 -22.67 -34.55 -13.43
CA VAL A 21 -21.97 -33.93 -14.55
C VAL A 21 -20.91 -33.03 -13.92
N THR A 22 -19.79 -33.64 -13.58
CA THR A 22 -18.55 -32.93 -13.36
C THR A 22 -18.22 -32.33 -14.72
N VAL A 23 -18.42 -31.02 -14.86
CA VAL A 23 -17.74 -30.25 -15.90
C VAL A 23 -16.26 -30.27 -15.53
N SER A 24 -15.62 -31.40 -15.83
CA SER A 24 -14.19 -31.51 -15.94
C SER A 24 -13.82 -30.68 -17.17
N ALA A 25 -13.50 -29.41 -16.94
CA ALA A 25 -12.80 -28.61 -17.94
C ALA A 25 -11.38 -29.19 -18.05
N GLN A 26 -11.24 -30.31 -18.77
CA GLN A 26 -9.93 -30.68 -19.28
C GLN A 26 -9.47 -29.55 -20.19
N PRO A 27 -8.30 -28.92 -19.93
CA PRO A 27 -7.77 -27.92 -20.84
C PRO A 27 -7.47 -28.61 -22.17
N ASP A 28 -8.28 -28.29 -23.17
CA ASP A 28 -8.05 -28.67 -24.55
C ASP A 28 -6.69 -28.09 -24.96
N ARG A 29 -5.70 -28.98 -25.15
CA ARG A 29 -4.32 -28.63 -25.51
C ARG A 29 -4.21 -27.95 -26.89
N GLY A 30 -5.32 -27.81 -27.64
CA GLY A 30 -5.38 -27.06 -28.89
C GLY A 30 -6.20 -25.76 -28.85
N SER A 31 -7.01 -25.50 -27.81
CA SER A 31 -7.84 -24.30 -27.77
C SER A 31 -7.09 -23.11 -27.16
N ARG A 32 -7.05 -21.97 -27.86
CA ARG A 32 -6.56 -20.70 -27.27
C ARG A 32 -7.41 -20.37 -26.03
N HIS A 33 -6.74 -20.07 -24.92
CA HIS A 33 -7.38 -19.60 -23.69
C HIS A 33 -8.36 -18.45 -23.99
N TRP A 34 -9.49 -18.39 -23.27
CA TRP A 34 -10.59 -17.47 -23.59
C TRP A 34 -10.17 -16.00 -23.64
N ALA A 35 -9.15 -15.61 -22.85
CA ALA A 35 -8.60 -14.26 -22.82
C ALA A 35 -7.94 -13.85 -24.16
N TYR A 36 -7.50 -14.82 -24.96
CA TYR A 36 -6.86 -14.60 -26.28
C TYR A 36 -7.82 -14.84 -27.45
N ARG A 37 -9.13 -14.84 -27.17
CA ARG A 37 -10.19 -14.93 -28.17
C ARG A 37 -10.95 -13.62 -28.19
N ALA A 38 -11.22 -13.10 -29.38
CA ALA A 38 -12.03 -11.90 -29.53
C ALA A 38 -13.40 -12.12 -28.85
N PRO A 39 -13.86 -11.18 -28.00
CA PRO A 39 -15.17 -11.29 -27.37
C PRO A 39 -16.26 -11.23 -28.44
N VAL A 40 -17.24 -12.12 -28.33
CA VAL A 40 -18.40 -12.17 -29.24
C VAL A 40 -19.63 -11.72 -28.48
N ARG A 41 -20.37 -10.76 -29.05
CA ARG A 41 -21.62 -10.28 -28.46
C ARG A 41 -22.60 -11.43 -28.33
N ARG A 42 -23.02 -11.73 -27.09
CA ARG A 42 -24.04 -12.75 -26.80
C ARG A 42 -25.42 -12.10 -26.72
N THR A 43 -26.42 -12.82 -27.23
CA THR A 43 -27.82 -12.48 -26.96
C THR A 43 -28.10 -12.77 -25.49
N PRO A 44 -28.70 -11.83 -24.73
CA PRO A 44 -29.11 -12.09 -23.36
C PRO A 44 -30.07 -13.28 -23.29
N PRO A 45 -29.95 -14.16 -22.28
CA PRO A 45 -30.82 -15.33 -22.15
C PRO A 45 -32.25 -14.91 -21.83
N ASP A 46 -33.18 -15.80 -22.18
CA ASP A 46 -34.54 -15.75 -21.67
C ASP A 46 -34.56 -16.17 -20.20
N VAL A 47 -35.43 -15.52 -19.43
CA VAL A 47 -35.55 -15.71 -17.98
C VAL A 47 -37.02 -15.77 -17.62
N VAL A 48 -37.35 -16.54 -16.58
CA VAL A 48 -38.73 -16.71 -16.12
C VAL A 48 -39.22 -15.43 -15.43
N ASN A 49 -38.44 -14.87 -14.51
CA ASN A 49 -38.79 -13.66 -13.79
C ASN A 49 -38.31 -12.39 -14.51
N GLY A 50 -38.86 -12.13 -15.69
CA GLY A 50 -38.54 -10.94 -16.48
C GLY A 50 -38.79 -9.60 -15.76
N ALA A 51 -39.67 -9.56 -14.76
CA ALA A 51 -39.98 -8.35 -13.99
C ALA A 51 -38.83 -7.92 -13.06
N TRP A 52 -37.92 -8.82 -12.69
CA TRP A 52 -36.74 -8.49 -11.88
C TRP A 52 -35.61 -7.84 -12.68
N VAL A 53 -35.60 -8.04 -14.00
CA VAL A 53 -34.55 -7.57 -14.91
C VAL A 53 -34.63 -6.05 -15.10
N ARG A 54 -33.54 -5.33 -14.81
CA ARG A 54 -33.42 -3.89 -15.05
C ARG A 54 -32.56 -3.57 -16.27
N ASN A 55 -31.56 -4.39 -16.54
CA ASN A 55 -30.68 -4.25 -17.69
C ASN A 55 -30.29 -5.62 -18.30
N ALA A 56 -29.50 -5.60 -19.38
CA ALA A 56 -29.10 -6.82 -20.08
C ALA A 56 -28.19 -7.76 -19.26
N ILE A 57 -27.40 -7.22 -18.31
CA ILE A 57 -26.51 -8.00 -17.44
C ILE A 57 -27.34 -8.84 -16.45
N ASP A 58 -28.42 -8.27 -15.93
CA ASP A 58 -29.31 -8.95 -14.97
C ASP A 58 -29.89 -10.24 -15.56
N ARG A 59 -30.11 -10.32 -16.88
CA ARG A 59 -30.57 -11.56 -17.54
C ARG A 59 -29.55 -12.69 -17.40
N PHE A 60 -28.26 -12.40 -17.58
CA PHE A 60 -27.21 -13.41 -17.43
C PHE A 60 -27.10 -13.90 -15.99
N ALA A 61 -27.22 -12.99 -15.01
CA ALA A 61 -27.21 -13.35 -13.60
C ALA A 61 -28.47 -14.15 -13.21
N LEU A 62 -29.65 -13.68 -13.59
CA LEU A 62 -30.93 -14.31 -13.26
C LEU A 62 -31.06 -15.69 -13.90
N ALA A 63 -30.66 -15.88 -15.16
CA ALA A 63 -30.68 -17.19 -15.80
C ALA A 63 -29.84 -18.22 -15.03
N ARG A 64 -28.69 -17.82 -14.48
CA ARG A 64 -27.85 -18.68 -13.64
C ARG A 64 -28.50 -18.99 -12.29
N LEU A 65 -29.15 -18.00 -11.68
CA LEU A 65 -29.87 -18.15 -10.41
C LEU A 65 -31.09 -19.09 -10.58
N GLU A 66 -31.90 -18.88 -11.62
CA GLU A 66 -33.07 -19.72 -11.94
C GLU A 66 -32.66 -21.17 -12.22
N LEU A 67 -31.58 -21.38 -12.99
CA LEU A 67 -31.04 -22.73 -13.22
C LEU A 67 -30.58 -23.42 -11.93
N ALA A 68 -30.05 -22.64 -10.98
CA ALA A 68 -29.62 -23.14 -9.67
C ALA A 68 -30.78 -23.25 -8.65
N GLY A 69 -32.00 -22.85 -9.00
CA GLY A 69 -33.13 -22.80 -8.07
C GLY A 69 -32.98 -21.76 -6.95
N ILE A 70 -32.16 -20.72 -7.17
CA ILE A 70 -31.89 -19.66 -6.21
C ILE A 70 -32.70 -18.42 -6.59
N SER A 71 -33.45 -17.87 -5.64
CA SER A 71 -34.14 -16.59 -5.84
C SER A 71 -33.19 -15.41 -5.58
N PRO A 72 -33.30 -14.30 -6.33
CA PRO A 72 -32.56 -13.08 -6.02
C PRO A 72 -32.83 -12.59 -4.58
N ALA A 73 -31.80 -12.01 -3.96
CA ALA A 73 -31.93 -11.41 -2.63
C ALA A 73 -32.87 -10.19 -2.65
N SER A 74 -33.55 -9.94 -1.54
CA SER A 74 -34.36 -8.73 -1.37
C SER A 74 -33.47 -7.48 -1.29
N ALA A 75 -34.04 -6.33 -1.66
CA ALA A 75 -33.35 -5.06 -1.56
C ALA A 75 -33.00 -4.74 -0.10
N LEU A 76 -31.83 -4.13 0.12
CA LEU A 76 -31.41 -3.64 1.43
C LEU A 76 -32.29 -2.47 1.89
N ASP A 77 -32.40 -2.31 3.20
CA ASP A 77 -32.96 -1.08 3.76
C ASP A 77 -32.08 0.13 3.40
N ARG A 78 -32.72 1.30 3.33
CA ARG A 78 -32.07 2.52 2.85
C ARG A 78 -30.89 2.96 3.72
N ALA A 79 -30.95 2.75 5.04
CA ALA A 79 -29.87 3.11 5.94
C ALA A 79 -28.61 2.26 5.71
N ARG A 80 -28.77 0.94 5.51
CA ARG A 80 -27.66 0.06 5.11
C ARG A 80 -27.13 0.42 3.72
N LEU A 81 -28.02 0.79 2.78
CA LEU A 81 -27.63 1.12 1.41
C LEU A 81 -26.75 2.37 1.33
N ILE A 82 -27.14 3.49 1.96
CA ILE A 82 -26.30 4.70 1.98
C ILE A 82 -24.99 4.47 2.71
N ARG A 83 -24.98 3.68 3.79
CA ARG A 83 -23.74 3.34 4.49
C ARG A 83 -22.76 2.61 3.57
N ARG A 84 -23.23 1.60 2.84
CA ARG A 84 -22.38 0.85 1.89
C ARG A 84 -21.87 1.76 0.78
N LEU A 85 -22.76 2.48 0.10
CA LEU A 85 -22.38 3.41 -0.96
C LEU A 85 -21.35 4.45 -0.50
N SER A 86 -21.50 5.02 0.69
CA SER A 86 -20.56 6.03 1.18
C SER A 86 -19.19 5.41 1.48
N LEU A 87 -19.16 4.22 2.08
CA LEU A 87 -17.89 3.52 2.34
C LEU A 87 -17.22 3.07 1.04
N ASP A 88 -17.99 2.57 0.08
CA ASP A 88 -17.49 2.06 -1.19
C ASP A 88 -17.03 3.20 -2.12
N LEU A 89 -17.75 4.33 -2.15
CA LEU A 89 -17.45 5.42 -3.08
C LEU A 89 -16.48 6.45 -2.51
N ILE A 90 -16.60 6.81 -1.23
CA ILE A 90 -15.81 7.89 -0.62
C ILE A 90 -15.01 7.45 0.62
N GLY A 91 -15.05 6.17 0.97
CA GLY A 91 -14.26 5.62 2.09
C GLY A 91 -14.71 6.03 3.50
N LEU A 92 -15.81 6.76 3.63
CA LEU A 92 -16.28 7.32 4.90
C LEU A 92 -17.75 6.98 5.16
N PRO A 93 -18.15 6.77 6.42
CA PRO A 93 -19.56 6.60 6.75
C PRO A 93 -20.34 7.91 6.51
N PRO A 94 -21.63 7.83 6.14
CA PRO A 94 -22.48 9.01 6.03
C PRO A 94 -22.76 9.60 7.41
N THR A 95 -23.06 10.89 7.45
CA THR A 95 -23.61 11.55 8.65
C THR A 95 -25.05 11.09 8.91
N LEU A 96 -25.53 11.22 10.16
CA LEU A 96 -26.91 10.88 10.50
C LEU A 96 -27.92 11.69 9.66
N ALA A 97 -27.64 12.98 9.44
CA ALA A 97 -28.49 13.83 8.61
C ALA A 97 -28.60 13.33 7.16
N GLU A 98 -27.51 12.85 6.57
CA GLU A 98 -27.54 12.25 5.22
C GLU A 98 -28.30 10.93 5.19
N VAL A 99 -28.18 10.11 6.25
CA VAL A 99 -28.95 8.87 6.39
C VAL A 99 -30.43 9.18 6.44
N ASP A 100 -30.85 10.12 7.29
CA ASP A 100 -32.25 10.51 7.43
C ASP A 100 -32.80 11.13 6.14
N ALA A 101 -32.02 11.98 5.47
CA ALA A 101 -32.40 12.56 4.19
C ALA A 101 -32.64 11.47 3.13
N PHE A 102 -31.71 10.52 2.98
CA PHE A 102 -31.85 9.44 2.00
C PHE A 102 -32.94 8.43 2.39
N ALA A 103 -33.07 8.10 3.67
CA ALA A 103 -34.10 7.18 4.15
C ALA A 103 -35.52 7.69 3.85
N ASN A 104 -35.72 9.01 3.93
CA ASN A 104 -37.00 9.66 3.72
C ASN A 104 -37.26 10.11 2.27
N ASP A 105 -36.26 10.07 1.38
CA ASP A 105 -36.40 10.51 -0.02
C ASP A 105 -37.22 9.54 -0.88
N ARG A 106 -38.53 9.76 -1.00
CA ARG A 106 -39.42 8.87 -1.78
C ARG A 106 -39.39 9.09 -3.29
N SER A 107 -38.51 9.95 -3.80
CA SER A 107 -38.44 10.17 -5.24
C SER A 107 -37.99 8.90 -5.99
N PRO A 108 -38.41 8.72 -7.25
CA PRO A 108 -38.02 7.56 -8.05
C PRO A 108 -36.51 7.51 -8.35
N HIS A 109 -35.78 8.62 -8.16
CA HIS A 109 -34.35 8.75 -8.46
C HIS A 109 -33.48 9.01 -7.22
N ALA A 110 -33.99 8.66 -6.03
CA ALA A 110 -33.27 8.93 -4.77
C ALA A 110 -31.89 8.25 -4.73
N TYR A 111 -31.80 7.03 -5.29
CA TYR A 111 -30.57 6.24 -5.32
C TYR A 111 -29.54 6.84 -6.26
N GLU A 112 -29.94 7.16 -7.49
CA GLU A 112 -29.09 7.74 -8.52
C GLU A 112 -28.54 9.09 -8.06
N ARG A 113 -29.38 9.97 -7.49
CA ARG A 113 -28.91 11.25 -6.94
C ARG A 113 -27.93 11.08 -5.77
N LEU A 114 -28.09 10.03 -4.95
CA LEU A 114 -27.13 9.72 -3.90
C LEU A 114 -25.79 9.30 -4.51
N VAL A 115 -25.80 8.43 -5.51
CA VAL A 115 -24.60 7.98 -6.22
C VAL A 115 -23.89 9.17 -6.89
N ASP A 116 -24.62 9.99 -7.65
CA ASP A 116 -24.07 11.16 -8.34
C ASP A 116 -23.41 12.14 -7.34
N ARG A 117 -24.07 12.38 -6.20
CA ARG A 117 -23.52 13.23 -5.13
C ARG A 117 -22.24 12.66 -4.53
N LEU A 118 -22.16 11.35 -4.35
CA LEU A 118 -20.97 10.69 -3.80
C LEU A 118 -19.82 10.69 -4.80
N LEU A 119 -20.09 10.44 -6.08
CA LEU A 119 -19.10 10.51 -7.16
C LEU A 119 -18.58 11.95 -7.38
N ALA A 120 -19.44 12.95 -7.22
CA ALA A 120 -19.05 14.37 -7.32
C ALA A 120 -18.26 14.90 -6.11
N SER A 121 -18.12 14.11 -5.03
CA SER A 121 -17.35 14.50 -3.85
C SER A 121 -15.86 14.41 -4.13
N ALA A 122 -15.06 15.40 -3.73
CA ALA A 122 -13.59 15.34 -3.82
C ALA A 122 -12.99 14.09 -3.13
N ARG A 123 -13.71 13.55 -2.15
CA ARG A 123 -13.34 12.33 -1.42
C ARG A 123 -13.41 11.06 -2.27
N TYR A 124 -14.17 11.08 -3.37
CA TYR A 124 -14.20 9.97 -4.32
C TYR A 124 -12.80 9.71 -4.88
N GLY A 125 -12.17 10.76 -5.44
CA GLY A 125 -10.80 10.69 -5.94
C GLY A 125 -9.79 10.33 -4.84
N GLU A 126 -9.92 10.90 -3.64
CA GLU A 126 -9.06 10.52 -2.50
C GLU A 126 -9.16 9.03 -2.17
N HIS A 127 -10.37 8.47 -2.19
CA HIS A 127 -10.60 7.06 -1.87
C HIS A 127 -10.10 6.12 -2.96
N PHE A 128 -10.51 6.38 -4.21
CA PHE A 128 -10.20 5.54 -5.37
C PHE A 128 -8.75 5.63 -5.81
N ALA A 129 -8.11 6.80 -5.69
CA ALA A 129 -6.71 6.96 -6.04
C ALA A 129 -5.80 6.02 -5.24
N ARG A 130 -6.12 5.68 -3.98
CA ARG A 130 -5.30 4.74 -3.19
C ARG A 130 -5.13 3.38 -3.89
N HIS A 131 -6.22 2.84 -4.43
CA HIS A 131 -6.18 1.57 -5.17
C HIS A 131 -5.30 1.66 -6.40
N TRP A 132 -5.32 2.80 -7.08
CA TRP A 132 -4.46 3.04 -8.24
C TRP A 132 -2.99 3.24 -7.84
N LEU A 133 -2.75 3.98 -6.77
CA LEU A 133 -1.40 4.30 -6.28
C LEU A 133 -0.66 3.04 -5.83
N ASP A 134 -1.36 2.07 -5.25
CA ASP A 134 -0.81 0.75 -4.95
C ASP A 134 -0.32 0.05 -6.23
N LEU A 135 -1.13 0.05 -7.30
CA LEU A 135 -0.75 -0.52 -8.60
C LEU A 135 0.41 0.22 -9.27
N ALA A 136 0.49 1.54 -9.07
CA ALA A 136 1.58 2.36 -9.58
C ALA A 136 2.89 2.16 -8.79
N ARG A 137 2.86 1.45 -7.65
CA ARG A 137 3.97 1.34 -6.67
C ARG A 137 4.32 2.68 -6.02
N TYR A 138 3.35 3.57 -5.88
CA TYR A 138 3.59 4.87 -5.29
C TYR A 138 4.05 4.74 -3.83
N ALA A 139 5.14 5.43 -3.50
CA ALA A 139 5.58 5.67 -2.14
C ALA A 139 6.13 7.10 -2.03
N ASP A 140 6.01 7.69 -0.84
CA ASP A 140 6.70 8.94 -0.49
C ASP A 140 8.20 8.71 -0.21
N SER A 141 8.72 7.51 -0.51
CA SER A 141 10.08 7.05 -0.23
C SER A 141 10.68 6.26 -1.39
N ASN A 142 11.87 5.69 -1.18
CA ASN A 142 12.57 4.91 -2.19
C ASN A 142 11.98 3.53 -2.44
N GLY A 143 11.13 3.03 -1.54
CA GLY A 143 10.53 1.71 -1.63
C GLY A 143 11.57 0.57 -1.55
N PHE A 144 12.71 0.81 -0.90
CA PHE A 144 13.83 -0.15 -0.78
C PHE A 144 14.48 -0.03 0.61
N GLN A 145 15.41 -0.91 0.97
CA GLN A 145 15.94 -0.98 2.35
C GLN A 145 16.54 0.36 2.85
N ALA A 146 17.33 1.10 2.05
CA ALA A 146 17.64 2.51 2.35
C ALA A 146 16.49 3.46 1.95
N ASP A 147 15.45 3.48 2.78
CA ASP A 147 14.17 4.08 2.45
C ASP A 147 14.09 5.60 2.70
N GLN A 148 14.85 6.37 1.92
CA GLN A 148 14.82 7.84 1.99
C GLN A 148 13.56 8.41 1.32
N LEU A 149 13.13 9.59 1.76
CA LEU A 149 11.96 10.26 1.19
C LEU A 149 12.19 10.70 -0.26
N ARG A 150 11.11 10.67 -1.06
CA ARG A 150 11.04 11.21 -2.43
C ARG A 150 9.97 12.29 -2.54
N GLU A 151 10.25 13.30 -3.35
CA GLU A 151 9.28 14.36 -3.67
C GLU A 151 8.36 13.91 -4.83
N SER A 152 7.47 12.95 -4.55
CA SER A 152 6.58 12.35 -5.57
C SER A 152 5.11 12.78 -5.45
N TRP A 153 4.76 13.59 -4.45
CA TRP A 153 3.38 13.94 -4.10
C TRP A 153 2.56 14.53 -5.25
N ALA A 154 3.20 15.21 -6.21
CA ALA A 154 2.51 15.78 -7.36
C ALA A 154 1.81 14.71 -8.21
N TYR A 155 2.42 13.52 -8.34
CA TYR A 155 1.82 12.40 -9.06
C TYR A 155 0.61 11.84 -8.31
N ARG A 156 0.69 11.71 -6.97
CA ARG A 156 -0.45 11.33 -6.13
C ARG A 156 -1.64 12.27 -6.34
N ASP A 157 -1.37 13.58 -6.26
CA ASP A 157 -2.41 14.60 -6.42
C ASP A 157 -2.99 14.59 -7.84
N TRP A 158 -2.14 14.36 -8.86
CA TRP A 158 -2.62 14.18 -10.23
C TRP A 158 -3.56 12.98 -10.38
N VAL A 159 -3.27 11.84 -9.74
CA VAL A 159 -4.17 10.66 -9.77
C VAL A 159 -5.50 10.98 -9.10
N ILE A 160 -5.48 11.64 -7.94
CA ILE A 160 -6.70 12.08 -7.23
C ILE A 160 -7.55 13.00 -8.13
N ASP A 161 -6.91 13.97 -8.77
CA ASP A 161 -7.58 14.91 -9.66
C ASP A 161 -8.08 14.25 -10.95
N ALA A 162 -7.37 13.27 -11.49
CA ALA A 162 -7.80 12.52 -12.67
C ALA A 162 -9.07 11.72 -12.39
N MET A 163 -9.15 11.08 -11.21
CA MET A 163 -10.35 10.35 -10.77
C MET A 163 -11.53 11.31 -10.55
N ASN A 164 -11.32 12.43 -9.86
CA ASN A 164 -12.38 13.40 -9.58
C ASN A 164 -12.91 14.12 -10.83
N ARG A 165 -12.09 14.25 -11.88
CA ARG A 165 -12.52 14.84 -13.17
C ARG A 165 -13.05 13.80 -14.16
N ASP A 166 -13.19 12.54 -13.74
CA ASP A 166 -13.63 11.44 -14.59
C ASP A 166 -12.82 11.36 -15.91
N LEU A 167 -11.49 11.37 -15.78
CA LEU A 167 -10.60 11.34 -16.94
C LEU A 167 -10.84 10.05 -17.74
N PRO A 168 -11.11 10.12 -19.07
CA PRO A 168 -11.30 8.94 -19.89
C PRO A 168 -10.14 7.97 -19.76
N TYR A 169 -10.44 6.67 -19.65
CA TYR A 169 -9.44 5.64 -19.34
C TYR A 169 -8.30 5.58 -20.37
N ASP A 170 -8.61 5.78 -21.65
CA ASP A 170 -7.62 5.85 -22.72
C ASP A 170 -6.64 7.01 -22.52
N GLN A 171 -7.14 8.19 -22.16
CA GLN A 171 -6.30 9.34 -21.82
C GLN A 171 -5.52 9.11 -20.53
N PHE A 172 -6.16 8.57 -19.50
CA PHE A 172 -5.51 8.22 -18.23
C PHE A 172 -4.34 7.23 -18.42
N ALA A 173 -4.47 6.29 -19.35
CA ALA A 173 -3.41 5.36 -19.73
C ALA A 173 -2.27 6.06 -20.49
N VAL A 174 -2.61 6.80 -21.54
CA VAL A 174 -1.62 7.48 -22.39
C VAL A 174 -0.80 8.49 -21.59
N GLU A 175 -1.43 9.30 -20.75
CA GLU A 175 -0.74 10.33 -19.98
C GLU A 175 0.23 9.73 -18.95
N GLN A 176 -0.08 8.57 -18.36
CA GLN A 176 0.82 7.92 -17.40
C GLN A 176 1.97 7.16 -18.06
N ILE A 177 1.72 6.54 -19.21
CA ILE A 177 2.75 5.77 -19.94
C ILE A 177 3.72 6.71 -20.68
N ALA A 178 3.20 7.78 -21.30
CA ALA A 178 3.95 8.60 -22.24
C ALA A 178 3.52 10.08 -22.28
N GLY A 179 2.93 10.62 -21.21
CA GLY A 179 2.46 12.00 -21.14
C GLY A 179 3.55 13.05 -21.39
N ASP A 180 4.81 12.80 -21.04
CA ASP A 180 5.96 13.66 -21.32
C ASP A 180 6.44 13.59 -22.78
N LEU A 181 6.00 12.59 -23.54
CA LEU A 181 6.28 12.40 -24.97
C LEU A 181 5.15 12.94 -25.86
N LEU A 182 4.04 13.42 -25.30
CA LEU A 182 2.98 14.06 -26.06
C LEU A 182 3.49 15.37 -26.72
N PRO A 183 2.95 15.77 -27.89
CA PRO A 183 3.31 17.05 -28.49
C PRO A 183 2.98 18.23 -27.55
N GLN A 184 4.00 19.01 -27.20
CA GLN A 184 3.89 20.16 -26.29
C GLN A 184 3.19 19.79 -24.96
N PRO A 185 3.78 18.88 -24.17
CA PRO A 185 3.09 18.27 -23.04
C PRO A 185 2.89 19.29 -21.93
N THR A 186 1.66 19.36 -21.42
CA THR A 186 1.31 20.20 -20.26
C THR A 186 2.05 19.75 -19.01
N LEU A 187 2.13 20.61 -17.99
CA LEU A 187 2.73 20.23 -16.72
C LEU A 187 2.01 19.01 -16.09
N ALA A 188 0.69 18.96 -16.17
CA ALA A 188 -0.11 17.84 -15.67
C ALA A 188 0.26 16.52 -16.37
N GLN A 189 0.43 16.53 -17.70
CA GLN A 189 0.84 15.35 -18.46
C GLN A 189 2.26 14.89 -18.14
N ARG A 190 3.18 15.82 -17.88
CA ARG A 190 4.52 15.48 -17.38
C ARG A 190 4.45 14.88 -15.98
N ILE A 191 3.61 15.40 -15.10
CA ILE A 191 3.40 14.85 -13.75
C ILE A 191 2.81 13.44 -13.83
N ALA A 192 1.87 13.20 -14.75
CA ALA A 192 1.24 11.89 -14.97
C ALA A 192 2.27 10.77 -15.26
N THR A 193 3.34 11.09 -16.00
CA THR A 193 4.44 10.13 -16.23
C THR A 193 5.24 9.73 -14.99
N GLY A 194 4.91 10.31 -13.83
CA GLY A 194 5.32 9.84 -12.51
C GLY A 194 5.05 8.35 -12.27
N PHE A 195 4.09 7.72 -12.97
CA PHE A 195 3.90 6.26 -12.97
C PHE A 195 5.19 5.49 -13.25
N ASN A 196 6.01 5.98 -14.19
CA ASN A 196 7.30 5.38 -14.54
C ASN A 196 8.44 5.74 -13.56
N ARG A 197 8.20 6.66 -12.62
CA ARG A 197 9.18 7.14 -11.62
C ARG A 197 8.93 6.59 -10.20
N ALA A 198 7.79 5.94 -10.00
CA ALA A 198 7.41 5.26 -8.75
C ALA A 198 8.16 3.92 -8.52
N VAL A 199 9.08 3.57 -9.42
CA VAL A 199 9.91 2.36 -9.32
C VAL A 199 10.78 2.40 -8.05
N PRO A 200 10.93 1.28 -7.31
CA PRO A 200 11.88 1.18 -6.21
C PRO A 200 13.31 1.55 -6.64
N CYS A 201 14.04 2.27 -5.78
CA CYS A 201 15.41 2.69 -6.10
C CYS A 201 16.33 2.34 -4.95
N ASN A 202 17.32 1.51 -5.25
CA ASN A 202 18.35 1.18 -4.30
C ASN A 202 19.42 2.28 -4.25
N VAL A 203 19.55 2.93 -3.08
CA VAL A 203 20.56 3.99 -2.83
C VAL A 203 21.62 3.55 -1.81
N GLU A 204 21.70 2.25 -1.53
CA GLU A 204 22.58 1.70 -0.51
C GLU A 204 24.06 1.75 -0.86
N ALA A 205 24.86 1.66 0.20
CA ALA A 205 26.30 1.52 0.08
C ALA A 205 26.67 0.27 -0.74
N GLY A 206 27.34 0.48 -1.87
CA GLY A 206 27.89 -0.61 -2.69
C GLY A 206 26.96 -1.10 -3.81
N VAL A 207 25.79 -0.47 -4.01
CA VAL A 207 24.95 -0.77 -5.17
C VAL A 207 25.68 -0.42 -6.47
N HIS A 208 25.62 -1.30 -7.48
CA HIS A 208 26.14 -1.01 -8.81
C HIS A 208 25.09 -0.18 -9.59
N PRO A 209 25.37 1.07 -10.01
CA PRO A 209 24.36 1.95 -10.60
C PRO A 209 23.64 1.36 -11.81
N GLU A 210 24.38 0.68 -12.68
CA GLU A 210 23.79 0.05 -13.88
C GLU A 210 22.93 -1.16 -13.54
N ALA A 211 23.28 -1.94 -12.50
CA ALA A 211 22.45 -3.07 -12.09
C ALA A 211 21.12 -2.56 -11.51
N ASN A 212 21.17 -1.54 -10.66
CA ASN A 212 19.98 -0.87 -10.14
C ASN A 212 19.12 -0.30 -11.29
N ARG A 213 19.72 0.34 -12.30
CA ARG A 213 18.97 0.83 -13.47
C ARG A 213 18.28 -0.32 -14.22
N VAL A 214 18.97 -1.44 -14.45
CA VAL A 214 18.38 -2.63 -15.10
C VAL A 214 17.22 -3.20 -14.27
N ASP A 215 17.36 -3.31 -12.96
CA ASP A 215 16.28 -3.76 -12.06
C ASP A 215 15.06 -2.84 -12.15
N GLN A 216 15.29 -1.52 -12.25
CA GLN A 216 14.22 -0.56 -12.46
C GLN A 216 13.54 -0.71 -13.83
N VAL A 217 14.28 -1.10 -14.88
CA VAL A 217 13.70 -1.39 -16.20
C VAL A 217 12.86 -2.66 -16.15
N VAL A 218 13.33 -3.71 -15.48
CA VAL A 218 12.57 -4.94 -15.22
C VAL A 218 11.25 -4.63 -14.51
N ASP A 219 11.29 -3.81 -13.46
CA ASP A 219 10.09 -3.40 -12.72
C ASP A 219 9.08 -2.64 -13.59
N ARG A 220 9.55 -1.75 -14.48
CA ARG A 220 8.69 -1.04 -15.45
C ARG A 220 8.01 -1.99 -16.42
N VAL A 221 8.73 -2.97 -16.98
CA VAL A 221 8.15 -3.99 -17.87
C VAL A 221 7.08 -4.79 -17.14
N ASN A 222 7.42 -5.32 -15.96
CA ASN A 222 6.54 -6.19 -15.20
C ASN A 222 5.26 -5.46 -14.77
N THR A 223 5.39 -4.22 -14.29
CA THR A 223 4.25 -3.46 -13.81
C THR A 223 3.41 -2.93 -14.95
N THR A 224 4.01 -2.48 -16.05
CA THR A 224 3.24 -2.06 -17.23
C THR A 224 2.39 -3.21 -17.76
N ALA A 225 2.98 -4.41 -17.87
CA ALA A 225 2.25 -5.59 -18.32
C ALA A 225 1.13 -5.99 -17.36
N THR A 226 1.41 -6.00 -16.06
CA THR A 226 0.43 -6.43 -15.05
C THR A 226 -0.72 -5.43 -14.94
N VAL A 227 -0.42 -4.13 -14.86
CA VAL A 227 -1.40 -3.07 -14.61
C VAL A 227 -2.21 -2.72 -15.85
N TRP A 228 -1.56 -2.60 -17.01
CA TRP A 228 -2.23 -2.10 -18.22
C TRP A 228 -2.64 -3.21 -19.19
N LEU A 229 -1.87 -4.30 -19.28
CA LEU A 229 -2.17 -5.40 -20.19
C LEU A 229 -2.89 -6.56 -19.51
N GLY A 230 -3.07 -6.51 -18.18
CA GLY A 230 -3.64 -7.61 -17.39
C GLY A 230 -2.89 -8.93 -17.56
N SER A 231 -1.58 -8.86 -17.85
CA SER A 231 -0.76 -10.01 -18.25
C SER A 231 0.52 -10.09 -17.40
N THR A 232 0.84 -11.28 -16.89
CA THR A 232 2.01 -11.50 -16.04
C THR A 232 3.26 -11.83 -16.87
N LEU A 233 3.89 -10.82 -17.46
CA LEU A 233 5.12 -11.05 -18.25
C LEU A 233 6.35 -11.45 -17.41
N ALA A 234 6.31 -11.33 -16.09
CA ALA A 234 7.48 -11.53 -15.22
C ALA A 234 8.15 -12.91 -15.39
N CYS A 235 7.39 -14.00 -15.61
CA CYS A 235 8.02 -15.31 -15.86
C CYS A 235 8.84 -15.33 -17.17
N ALA A 236 8.41 -14.54 -18.17
CA ALA A 236 9.07 -14.43 -19.45
C ALA A 236 10.47 -13.80 -19.37
N GLN A 237 10.85 -13.21 -18.23
CA GLN A 237 12.17 -12.64 -17.99
C GLN A 237 13.29 -13.70 -18.14
N CYS A 238 13.08 -14.90 -17.62
CA CYS A 238 14.11 -15.94 -17.53
C CYS A 238 13.91 -17.10 -18.53
N HIS A 239 12.67 -17.37 -18.95
CA HIS A 239 12.31 -18.43 -19.89
C HIS A 239 10.95 -18.12 -20.52
N ASP A 240 10.54 -18.77 -21.61
CA ASP A 240 9.20 -18.57 -22.18
C ASP A 240 8.08 -18.78 -21.13
N HIS A 241 7.04 -17.96 -21.16
CA HIS A 241 5.99 -18.00 -20.13
C HIS A 241 5.31 -19.37 -20.11
N LYS A 242 5.14 -19.94 -18.90
CA LYS A 242 4.70 -21.34 -18.72
C LYS A 242 3.31 -21.64 -19.29
N TYR A 243 2.40 -20.66 -19.24
CA TYR A 243 0.99 -20.84 -19.56
C TYR A 243 0.45 -19.88 -20.63
N ASP A 244 1.17 -18.77 -20.87
CA ASP A 244 0.68 -17.68 -21.71
C ASP A 244 1.57 -17.61 -22.95
N PRO A 245 1.05 -17.09 -24.08
CA PRO A 245 1.74 -17.14 -25.37
C PRO A 245 2.80 -16.04 -25.49
N PHE A 246 3.65 -15.87 -24.48
CA PHE A 246 4.71 -14.87 -24.45
C PHE A 246 6.07 -15.55 -24.36
N SER A 247 6.90 -15.32 -25.36
CA SER A 247 8.28 -15.81 -25.35
C SER A 247 9.18 -14.90 -24.52
N GLN A 248 10.35 -15.40 -24.12
CA GLN A 248 11.40 -14.57 -23.56
C GLN A 248 11.83 -13.47 -24.54
N SER A 249 11.81 -13.75 -25.85
CA SER A 249 12.11 -12.72 -26.85
C SER A 249 11.10 -11.56 -26.79
N ASP A 250 9.82 -11.85 -26.58
CA ASP A 250 8.79 -10.81 -26.44
C ASP A 250 9.00 -9.96 -25.18
N TYR A 251 9.41 -10.59 -24.06
CA TYR A 251 9.79 -9.88 -22.84
C TYR A 251 10.89 -8.85 -23.11
N TYR A 252 11.99 -9.27 -23.74
CA TYR A 252 13.13 -8.37 -23.99
C TYR A 252 12.86 -7.33 -25.10
N ARG A 253 11.88 -7.57 -25.98
CA ARG A 253 11.36 -6.53 -26.89
C ARG A 253 10.63 -5.43 -26.13
N VAL A 254 9.82 -5.78 -25.13
CA VAL A 254 9.16 -4.78 -24.26
C VAL A 254 10.21 -4.07 -23.39
N PHE A 255 11.17 -4.81 -22.84
CA PHE A 255 12.31 -4.26 -22.10
C PHE A 255 13.06 -3.19 -22.89
N ALA A 256 13.26 -3.38 -24.19
CA ALA A 256 13.98 -2.43 -25.04
C ALA A 256 13.33 -1.03 -25.08
N PHE A 257 12.01 -0.91 -24.94
CA PHE A 257 11.34 0.40 -24.86
C PHE A 257 11.73 1.16 -23.59
N PHE A 258 11.81 0.47 -22.45
CA PHE A 258 12.14 1.09 -21.17
C PHE A 258 13.65 1.20 -20.92
N ASN A 259 14.48 0.44 -21.65
CA ASN A 259 15.94 0.46 -21.51
C ASN A 259 16.61 1.69 -22.17
N GLN A 260 15.92 2.83 -22.16
CA GLN A 260 16.42 4.13 -22.58
C GLN A 260 16.47 5.13 -21.42
N THR A 261 16.11 4.70 -20.20
CA THR A 261 16.17 5.52 -18.99
C THR A 261 17.61 5.82 -18.58
N PRO A 262 17.91 7.02 -18.08
CA PRO A 262 19.21 7.34 -17.50
C PRO A 262 19.38 6.66 -16.13
N LEU A 263 20.59 6.77 -15.57
CA LEU A 263 20.81 6.41 -14.16
C LEU A 263 19.97 7.33 -13.25
N GLU A 264 19.18 6.72 -12.37
CA GLU A 264 18.31 7.42 -11.41
C GLU A 264 18.97 7.56 -10.02
N VAL A 265 20.29 7.40 -9.99
CA VAL A 265 21.12 7.56 -8.80
C VAL A 265 22.34 8.39 -9.12
N LYS A 266 22.79 9.17 -8.13
CA LYS A 266 24.01 9.96 -8.23
C LYS A 266 24.82 9.83 -6.95
N ASN A 267 26.14 9.73 -7.10
CA ASN A 267 27.06 9.83 -5.97
C ASN A 267 27.38 11.33 -5.74
N PRO A 268 26.88 11.95 -4.66
CA PRO A 268 27.02 13.39 -4.44
C PRO A 268 28.48 13.85 -4.26
N GLY A 269 29.37 12.97 -3.77
CA GLY A 269 30.77 13.29 -3.52
C GLY A 269 31.75 12.79 -4.59
N GLY A 270 31.28 12.00 -5.57
CA GLY A 270 32.13 11.28 -6.52
C GLY A 270 33.13 10.30 -5.88
N LYS A 271 33.11 10.19 -4.56
CA LYS A 271 34.00 9.41 -3.69
C LYS A 271 33.13 8.83 -2.59
N GLY A 272 33.25 7.53 -2.34
CA GLY A 272 32.47 6.80 -1.35
C GLY A 272 31.36 5.95 -1.97
N VAL A 273 30.61 5.26 -1.11
CA VAL A 273 29.65 4.21 -1.49
C VAL A 273 28.19 4.67 -1.49
N ARG A 274 27.90 5.88 -0.99
CA ARG A 274 26.55 6.42 -0.87
C ARG A 274 26.05 6.96 -2.22
N PHE A 275 24.81 6.64 -2.54
CA PHE A 275 24.05 7.26 -3.61
C PHE A 275 22.87 8.04 -3.03
N ASP A 276 22.41 9.03 -3.78
CA ASP A 276 21.11 9.67 -3.58
C ASP A 276 20.27 9.46 -4.85
N PHE A 277 18.94 9.44 -4.69
CA PHE A 277 18.03 9.42 -5.83
C PHE A 277 18.26 10.65 -6.72
N TRP A 278 18.23 10.43 -8.03
CA TRP A 278 18.53 11.46 -9.02
C TRP A 278 17.55 11.40 -10.19
N GLY A 279 17.32 12.55 -10.79
CA GLY A 279 16.52 12.69 -11.99
C GLY A 279 16.12 14.14 -12.26
N PRO A 280 15.42 14.39 -13.37
CA PRO A 280 14.84 15.70 -13.64
C PRO A 280 13.84 16.07 -12.54
N THR A 281 13.90 17.32 -12.08
CA THR A 281 12.93 17.91 -11.17
C THR A 281 12.09 18.95 -11.91
N ALA A 282 10.86 19.16 -11.46
CA ALA A 282 9.98 20.19 -11.97
C ALA A 282 9.52 21.07 -10.80
N ASP A 283 9.80 22.37 -10.89
CA ASP A 283 9.24 23.33 -9.95
C ASP A 283 7.75 23.51 -10.26
N LEU A 284 6.91 23.22 -9.25
CA LEU A 284 5.48 23.43 -9.39
C LEU A 284 5.13 24.91 -9.17
N PRO A 285 4.26 25.48 -10.00
CA PRO A 285 3.85 26.86 -9.87
C PRO A 285 3.13 27.05 -8.52
N LEU A 286 3.58 28.04 -7.75
CA LEU A 286 2.91 28.44 -6.52
C LEU A 286 1.87 29.52 -6.84
N GLN A 287 0.74 29.48 -6.12
CA GLN A 287 -0.20 30.58 -6.14
C GLN A 287 0.45 31.87 -5.62
N PRO A 288 -0.04 33.07 -6.01
CA PRO A 288 0.54 34.34 -5.56
C PRO A 288 0.67 34.45 -4.04
N GLU A 289 -0.35 33.99 -3.30
CA GLU A 289 -0.37 33.97 -1.84
C GLU A 289 0.72 33.05 -1.25
N GLN A 290 0.86 31.84 -1.81
CA GLN A 290 1.91 30.90 -1.41
C GLN A 290 3.30 31.45 -1.72
N THR A 291 3.44 32.21 -2.81
CA THR A 291 4.70 32.87 -3.18
C THR A 291 5.08 33.97 -2.19
N ALA A 292 4.12 34.80 -1.79
CA ALA A 292 4.31 35.82 -0.77
C ALA A 292 4.70 35.19 0.58
N GLU A 293 3.99 34.14 0.98
CA GLU A 293 4.26 33.42 2.23
C GLU A 293 5.64 32.75 2.23
N ARG A 294 6.00 32.05 1.15
CA ARG A 294 7.34 31.47 0.97
C ARG A 294 8.43 32.54 1.11
N THR A 295 8.19 33.73 0.55
CA THR A 295 9.16 34.84 0.64
C THR A 295 9.31 35.33 2.06
N ARG A 296 8.20 35.50 2.80
CA ARG A 296 8.19 35.86 4.22
C ARG A 296 8.97 34.84 5.05
N LEU A 297 8.63 33.56 4.93
CA LEU A 297 9.26 32.47 5.68
C LEU A 297 10.75 32.33 5.35
N ARG A 298 11.16 32.51 4.08
CA ARG A 298 12.59 32.51 3.71
C ARG A 298 13.36 33.65 4.37
N SER A 299 12.76 34.83 4.45
CA SER A 299 13.37 35.98 5.13
C SER A 299 13.53 35.72 6.64
N GLU A 300 12.50 35.17 7.28
CA GLU A 300 12.54 34.79 8.69
C GLU A 300 13.60 33.72 8.96
N ALA A 301 13.61 32.65 8.14
CA ALA A 301 14.60 31.58 8.22
C ALA A 301 16.02 32.11 8.08
N ALA A 302 16.28 33.04 7.17
CA ALA A 302 17.60 33.68 7.03
C ALA A 302 17.99 34.46 8.30
N GLY A 303 17.04 35.15 8.94
CA GLY A 303 17.26 35.82 10.23
C GLY A 303 17.59 34.85 11.37
N LEU A 304 16.83 33.76 11.47
CA LEU A 304 17.06 32.69 12.45
C LEU A 304 18.38 31.97 12.21
N GLN A 305 18.75 31.73 10.95
CA GLN A 305 20.03 31.11 10.57
C GLN A 305 21.20 31.97 11.03
N LYS A 306 21.16 33.29 10.79
CA LYS A 306 22.18 34.22 11.30
C LYS A 306 22.31 34.18 12.83
N ARG A 307 21.18 34.07 13.54
CA ARG A 307 21.17 33.93 15.01
C ARG A 307 21.77 32.59 15.46
N LEU A 308 21.43 31.50 14.78
CA LEU A 308 21.99 30.18 15.02
C LEU A 308 23.51 30.18 14.80
N ASP A 309 23.97 30.77 13.70
CA ASP A 309 25.40 30.84 13.38
C ASP A 309 26.17 31.69 14.40
N ARG A 310 25.58 32.79 14.89
CA ARG A 310 26.14 33.55 16.02
C ARG A 310 26.23 32.67 17.27
N MET A 311 25.15 31.99 17.63
CA MET A 311 25.15 31.08 18.79
C MET A 311 26.15 29.93 18.66
N LYS A 312 26.39 29.41 17.44
CA LYS A 312 27.43 28.40 17.17
C LYS A 312 28.83 28.97 17.35
N ARG A 313 29.09 30.19 16.88
CA ARG A 313 30.37 30.89 17.10
C ARG A 313 30.63 31.16 18.58
N ASP A 314 29.60 31.58 19.31
CA ASP A 314 29.70 31.88 20.75
C ASP A 314 29.66 30.62 21.63
N ARG A 315 29.38 29.45 21.05
CA ARG A 315 29.19 28.18 21.77
C ARG A 315 30.40 27.83 22.64
N PRO A 316 31.67 27.89 22.18
CA PRO A 316 32.82 27.53 23.02
C PRO A 316 32.91 28.42 24.27
N THR A 317 32.73 29.74 24.11
CA THR A 317 32.77 30.70 25.22
C THR A 317 31.63 30.46 26.21
N ARG A 318 30.41 30.25 25.70
CA ARG A 318 29.24 29.96 26.54
C ARG A 318 29.35 28.61 27.25
N ALA A 319 29.90 27.61 26.58
CA ALA A 319 30.16 26.28 27.15
C ALA A 319 31.18 26.36 28.28
N ALA A 320 32.31 27.06 28.08
CA ALA A 320 33.32 27.27 29.11
C ALA A 320 32.74 28.01 30.34
N ALA A 321 31.97 29.07 30.11
CA ALA A 321 31.32 29.82 31.19
C ALA A 321 30.28 28.97 31.93
N TRP A 322 29.51 28.15 31.22
CA TRP A 322 28.58 27.18 31.83
C TRP A 322 29.33 26.13 32.64
N GLU A 323 30.40 25.55 32.10
CA GLU A 323 31.21 24.54 32.78
C GLU A 323 31.79 25.08 34.08
N GLN A 324 32.31 26.31 34.06
CA GLN A 324 32.81 26.95 35.28
C GLN A 324 31.72 27.12 36.34
N ARG A 325 30.51 27.56 35.94
CA ARG A 325 29.36 27.65 36.86
C ARG A 325 28.93 26.28 37.38
N ALA A 326 28.88 25.27 36.52
CA ALA A 326 28.53 23.91 36.88
C ALA A 326 29.55 23.32 37.87
N ARG A 327 30.85 23.49 37.63
CA ARG A 327 31.91 23.06 38.55
C ARG A 327 31.81 23.76 39.91
N ARG A 328 31.53 25.06 39.94
CA ARG A 328 31.29 25.79 41.20
C ARG A 328 30.06 25.25 41.94
N ALA A 329 28.94 25.03 41.25
CA ALA A 329 27.74 24.47 41.86
C ALA A 329 27.98 23.05 42.41
N LEU A 330 28.73 22.22 41.68
CA LEU A 330 29.12 20.88 42.11
C LEU A 330 30.09 20.91 43.31
N SER A 331 30.93 21.92 43.44
CA SER A 331 31.83 22.05 44.60
C SER A 331 31.10 22.29 45.92
N THR A 332 29.90 22.88 45.85
CA THR A 332 29.01 23.12 46.99
C THR A 332 27.87 22.10 47.08
N ALA A 333 27.80 21.14 46.14
CA ALA A 333 26.77 20.12 46.16
C ALA A 333 27.04 19.11 47.30
N PRO A 334 26.00 18.62 47.98
CA PRO A 334 26.16 17.56 48.96
C PRO A 334 26.83 16.36 48.30
N ARG A 335 27.96 15.92 48.84
CA ARG A 335 28.63 14.71 48.40
C ARG A 335 27.83 13.52 48.90
N TRP A 336 27.25 12.77 47.97
CA TRP A 336 26.70 11.46 48.28
C TRP A 336 27.83 10.58 48.79
N ARG A 337 27.74 10.18 50.06
CA ARG A 337 28.58 9.14 50.62
C ARG A 337 27.72 7.90 50.76
N VAL A 338 28.19 6.78 50.24
CA VAL A 338 27.59 5.48 50.53
C VAL A 338 27.77 5.26 52.04
N LEU A 339 26.66 5.06 52.75
CA LEU A 339 26.72 4.76 54.18
C LEU A 339 27.38 3.40 54.34
N GLU A 340 28.41 3.34 55.19
CA GLU A 340 29.02 2.08 55.58
C GLU A 340 28.10 1.38 56.57
N ILE A 341 27.89 0.08 56.37
CA ILE A 341 27.09 -0.74 57.28
C ILE A 341 27.88 -0.86 58.59
N ALA A 342 27.50 -0.04 59.59
CA ALA A 342 28.21 0.01 60.87
C ALA A 342 28.03 -1.28 61.68
N LYS A 343 26.89 -1.94 61.51
CA LYS A 343 26.59 -3.24 62.11
C LYS A 343 25.56 -3.95 61.26
N PHE A 344 25.80 -5.22 61.02
CA PHE A 344 24.82 -6.16 60.49
C PHE A 344 24.57 -7.24 61.55
N SER A 345 23.30 -7.58 61.76
CA SER A 345 22.92 -8.70 62.61
C SER A 345 21.75 -9.44 62.00
N SER A 346 21.82 -10.77 62.05
CA SER A 346 20.70 -11.67 61.76
C SER A 346 20.22 -12.31 63.07
N THR A 347 18.96 -12.75 63.09
CA THR A 347 18.41 -13.57 64.18
C THR A 347 18.64 -15.07 63.96
N GLY A 348 19.19 -15.47 62.81
CA GLY A 348 19.62 -16.84 62.53
C GLY A 348 21.10 -17.08 62.86
N ASP A 349 21.52 -18.34 62.87
CA ASP A 349 22.91 -18.77 63.10
C ASP A 349 23.78 -18.64 61.83
N GLU A 350 23.51 -17.66 60.97
CA GLU A 350 24.29 -17.42 59.75
C GLU A 350 25.56 -16.65 60.03
N ASP A 351 26.61 -16.96 59.28
CA ASP A 351 27.84 -16.18 59.28
C ASP A 351 27.66 -14.97 58.37
N ALA A 352 28.09 -13.79 58.81
CA ALA A 352 28.03 -12.58 57.99
C ALA A 352 29.39 -11.88 57.95
N GLU A 353 29.83 -11.52 56.75
CA GLU A 353 31.07 -10.79 56.51
C GLU A 353 30.77 -9.55 55.64
N THR A 354 31.27 -8.38 56.04
CA THR A 354 31.22 -7.19 55.18
C THR A 354 32.38 -7.22 54.20
N LEU A 355 32.08 -7.25 52.91
CA LEU A 355 33.05 -7.30 51.82
C LEU A 355 33.68 -5.93 51.55
N GLY A 356 34.80 -5.91 50.84
CA GLY A 356 35.55 -4.69 50.52
C GLY A 356 34.79 -3.66 49.66
N ASP A 357 33.66 -4.03 49.07
CA ASP A 357 32.76 -3.13 48.34
C ASP A 357 31.61 -2.58 49.20
N GLY A 358 31.58 -2.91 50.50
CA GLY A 358 30.57 -2.46 51.46
C GLY A 358 29.29 -3.30 51.48
N SER A 359 29.19 -4.35 50.67
CA SER A 359 28.09 -5.32 50.76
C SER A 359 28.31 -6.29 51.93
N VAL A 360 27.22 -6.83 52.49
CA VAL A 360 27.31 -7.91 53.49
C VAL A 360 27.04 -9.24 52.81
N LEU A 361 28.04 -10.12 52.82
CA LEU A 361 27.91 -11.51 52.43
C LEU A 361 27.38 -12.30 53.63
N VAL A 362 26.21 -12.88 53.48
CA VAL A 362 25.63 -13.82 54.45
C VAL A 362 25.87 -15.24 53.92
N GLY A 363 26.59 -16.05 54.70
CA GLY A 363 26.97 -17.43 54.39
C GLY A 363 26.62 -18.41 55.51
N GLY A 364 26.95 -19.68 55.32
CA GLY A 364 26.63 -20.75 56.30
C GLY A 364 25.33 -21.51 55.98
N ARG A 365 24.76 -22.21 56.97
CA ARG A 365 23.49 -22.94 56.80
C ARG A 365 22.32 -21.96 56.77
N LEU A 366 21.56 -21.96 55.68
CA LEU A 366 20.31 -21.19 55.54
C LEU A 366 19.32 -21.59 56.66
N PRO A 367 18.87 -20.66 57.51
CA PRO A 367 17.78 -20.92 58.44
C PRO A 367 16.44 -20.90 57.69
N GLY A 368 15.41 -21.48 58.31
CA GLY A 368 14.06 -21.53 57.72
C GLY A 368 13.42 -20.15 57.52
N THR A 369 13.81 -19.12 58.28
CA THR A 369 13.33 -17.73 58.16
C THR A 369 14.35 -16.77 58.78
N ALA A 370 14.68 -15.67 58.12
CA ALA A 370 15.60 -14.63 58.62
C ALA A 370 14.97 -13.23 58.50
N THR A 371 15.24 -12.35 59.46
CA THR A 371 14.81 -10.93 59.48
C THR A 371 16.03 -10.04 59.66
N TYR A 372 16.21 -9.05 58.78
CA TYR A 372 17.30 -8.08 58.77
C TYR A 372 16.76 -6.70 59.13
N THR A 373 17.45 -5.93 59.97
CA THR A 373 17.04 -4.57 60.40
C THR A 373 18.10 -3.54 60.12
#